data_AF-A0AAJ0ELP0-F1
#
_entry.id   AF-A0AAJ0ELP0-F1
#
_cell.length_a   1.000
_cell.length_b   1.000
_cell.length_c   1.000
_cell.angle_alpha   90.00
_cell.angle_beta   90.00
_cell.angle_gamma   90.00
#
_symmetry.space_group_name_H-M   'P 1'
#
loop_
_entity.id
_entity.type
_entity.pdbx_description
1 polymer ?
#
loop_
_entity_poly.entity_id
_entity_poly.type
_entity_poly.pdbx_seq_one_letter_code
_entity_poly.pdbx_strand_id
1 'polypeptide(L)'
;MAAFINSTVINTAFNHTQPYFSVLEEVSKYNVQLNYFERLWAAWYLWMQNDTLATGIMSFVMHETVYFGRSLPFIIFDLIPWFHKYKIQPQKMPTLKEQWDCAMVVLISHFTVELPQIWLFHPLATWCGMEYNVPFPPLWKMAMQISIFFVMEDTWHYWFHRALHYGPLYKAIHKLHHYYSAPFGLAAEYASPIEVMLLGIGIVGSPIFWVTLTGDLHLLTMYAWIVLRLFQAIDAHSGYDFPWSLRHFLPFWAGADHHDLHHEKFIGNYASSFRWWDYCLDTEAGLEAHKKRREKKIQAIKAQKSQ
;
A
#
# COMPACT_ATOMS: atom_id res chain seq x y z
N MET A 1 -8.46 20.50 15.64
CA MET A 1 -8.51 19.95 17.01
C MET A 1 -9.23 20.83 18.03
N ALA A 2 -9.12 22.17 17.92
CA ALA A 2 -9.63 23.11 18.93
C ALA A 2 -11.15 23.06 19.19
N ALA A 3 -11.95 22.49 18.28
CA ALA A 3 -13.41 22.44 18.41
C ALA A 3 -13.90 21.36 19.40
N PHE A 4 -13.11 20.32 19.69
CA PHE A 4 -13.52 19.18 20.52
C PHE A 4 -12.70 19.00 21.81
N ILE A 5 -11.67 19.84 21.98
CA ILE A 5 -10.81 19.83 23.16
C ILE A 5 -11.10 21.08 23.98
N ASN A 6 -11.27 20.90 25.29
CA ASN A 6 -11.56 21.99 26.21
C ASN A 6 -10.50 23.11 26.08
N SER A 7 -10.94 24.38 26.03
CA SER A 7 -10.05 25.54 25.93
C SER A 7 -9.03 25.61 27.07
N THR A 8 -9.34 25.04 28.24
CA THR A 8 -8.37 24.89 29.34
C THR A 8 -7.21 23.97 28.98
N VAL A 9 -7.47 22.83 28.33
CA VAL A 9 -6.44 21.86 27.90
C VAL A 9 -5.58 22.43 26.79
N ILE A 10 -6.21 23.15 25.87
CA ILE A 10 -5.55 23.89 24.80
C ILE A 10 -4.54 24.86 25.44
N ASN A 11 -4.98 25.72 26.35
CA ASN A 11 -4.12 26.72 26.98
C ASN A 11 -2.98 26.11 27.84
N THR A 12 -3.17 24.95 28.47
CA THR A 12 -2.11 24.25 29.21
C THR A 12 -1.12 23.53 28.28
N ALA A 13 -1.59 22.96 27.17
CA ALA A 13 -0.75 22.24 26.20
C ALA A 13 0.13 23.15 25.33
N PHE A 14 -0.27 24.41 25.10
CA PHE A 14 0.50 25.37 24.31
C PHE A 14 1.79 25.90 24.99
N ASN A 15 2.12 25.43 26.19
CA ASN A 15 3.41 25.71 26.79
C ASN A 15 4.48 24.74 26.22
N HIS A 16 5.38 25.24 25.36
CA HIS A 16 6.42 24.49 24.62
C HIS A 16 7.38 23.61 25.46
N THR A 17 7.23 23.59 26.78
CA THR A 17 8.10 22.86 27.73
C THR A 17 7.44 21.63 28.35
N GLN A 18 6.18 21.35 28.05
CA GLN A 18 5.46 20.23 28.68
C GLN A 18 5.86 18.86 28.09
N PRO A 19 6.20 17.86 28.92
CA PRO A 19 6.36 16.48 28.47
C PRO A 19 5.06 15.91 27.88
N TYR A 20 5.18 14.99 26.91
CA TYR A 20 4.03 14.34 26.26
C TYR A 20 3.03 13.75 27.28
N PHE A 21 3.53 13.04 28.30
CA PHE A 21 2.67 12.39 29.29
C PHE A 21 1.88 13.39 30.14
N SER A 22 2.40 14.60 30.37
CA SER A 22 1.66 15.67 31.05
C SER A 22 0.49 16.16 30.18
N VAL A 23 0.73 16.32 28.87
CA VAL A 23 -0.33 16.67 27.91
C VAL A 23 -1.40 15.56 27.85
N LEU A 24 -0.98 14.30 27.83
CA LEU A 24 -1.89 13.15 27.85
C LEU A 24 -2.72 13.09 29.14
N GLU A 25 -2.14 13.40 30.30
CA GLU A 25 -2.85 13.45 31.58
C GLU A 25 -3.94 14.54 31.54
N GLU A 26 -3.60 15.74 31.08
CA GLU A 26 -4.56 16.84 30.90
C GLU A 26 -5.68 16.47 29.92
N VAL A 27 -5.35 15.93 28.74
CA VAL A 27 -6.36 15.42 27.79
C VAL A 27 -7.25 14.37 28.45
N SER A 28 -6.66 13.43 29.19
CA SER A 28 -7.40 12.34 29.84
C SER A 28 -8.33 12.83 30.95
N LYS A 29 -7.98 13.93 31.62
CA LYS A 29 -8.77 14.54 32.70
C LYS A 29 -10.04 15.21 32.18
N TYR A 30 -9.97 15.90 31.04
CA TYR A 30 -11.09 16.70 30.52
C TYR A 30 -11.84 16.05 29.35
N ASN A 31 -11.30 14.99 28.74
CA ASN A 31 -11.94 14.25 27.64
C ASN A 31 -12.27 12.80 28.03
N VAL A 32 -12.93 12.62 29.18
CA VAL A 32 -13.29 11.29 29.74
C VAL A 32 -14.21 10.45 28.85
N GLN A 33 -14.94 11.09 27.94
CA GLN A 33 -15.80 10.45 26.95
C GLN A 33 -15.01 9.75 25.83
N LEU A 34 -13.77 10.15 25.58
CA LEU A 34 -12.93 9.55 24.56
C LEU A 34 -12.33 8.24 25.08
N ASN A 35 -12.13 7.28 24.18
CA ASN A 35 -11.37 6.08 24.50
C ASN A 35 -9.86 6.39 24.63
N TYR A 36 -9.09 5.43 25.13
CA TYR A 36 -7.66 5.64 25.39
C TYR A 36 -6.85 6.00 24.12
N PHE A 37 -7.13 5.38 22.98
CA PHE A 37 -6.43 5.65 21.72
C PHE A 37 -6.76 7.04 21.16
N GLU A 38 -8.02 7.48 21.28
CA GLU A 38 -8.42 8.83 20.93
C GLU A 38 -7.70 9.87 21.78
N ARG A 39 -7.51 9.61 23.08
CA ARG A 39 -6.75 10.51 23.97
C ARG A 39 -5.27 10.56 23.59
N LEU A 40 -4.65 9.41 23.27
CA LEU A 40 -3.27 9.36 22.77
C LEU A 40 -3.09 10.17 21.49
N TRP A 41 -4.05 10.03 20.57
CA TRP A 41 -4.08 10.76 19.30
C TRP A 41 -4.23 12.27 19.53
N ALA A 42 -5.21 12.70 20.33
CA ALA A 42 -5.39 14.11 20.67
C ALA A 42 -4.15 14.69 21.37
N ALA A 43 -3.57 13.97 22.33
CA ALA A 43 -2.36 14.39 23.02
C ALA A 43 -1.16 14.52 22.07
N TRP A 44 -1.03 13.64 21.07
CA TRP A 44 0.05 13.72 20.08
C TRP A 44 0.02 15.03 19.32
N TYR A 45 -1.11 15.37 18.71
CA TYR A 45 -1.19 16.60 17.93
C TYR A 45 -1.07 17.85 18.83
N LEU A 46 -1.63 17.83 20.05
CA LEU A 46 -1.49 18.94 21.00
C LEU A 46 -0.05 19.15 21.45
N TRP A 47 0.67 18.06 21.71
CA TRP A 47 2.08 18.09 22.12
C TRP A 47 2.98 18.59 20.99
N MET A 48 2.70 18.18 19.75
CA MET A 48 3.46 18.59 18.58
C MET A 48 3.26 20.06 18.20
N GLN A 49 2.08 20.63 18.49
CA GLN A 49 1.69 22.01 18.17
C GLN A 49 1.86 22.41 16.69
N ASN A 50 2.02 21.43 15.81
CA ASN A 50 2.15 21.60 14.37
C ASN A 50 1.59 20.35 13.69
N ASP A 51 0.38 20.49 13.13
CA ASP A 51 -0.38 19.34 12.62
C ASP A 51 0.29 18.68 11.40
N THR A 52 0.99 19.48 10.57
CA THR A 52 1.79 18.97 9.45
C THR A 52 2.96 18.12 9.95
N LEU A 53 3.70 18.60 10.96
CA LEU A 53 4.80 17.86 11.56
C LEU A 53 4.31 16.60 12.29
N ALA A 54 3.21 16.72 13.04
CA ALA A 54 2.58 15.62 13.76
C ALA A 54 2.15 14.49 12.81
N THR A 55 1.50 14.86 11.71
CA THR A 55 1.06 13.91 10.67
C THR A 55 2.24 13.35 9.91
N GLY A 56 3.19 14.20 9.48
CA GLY A 56 4.35 13.79 8.69
C GLY A 56 5.22 12.76 9.42
N ILE A 57 5.55 13.01 10.69
CA ILE A 57 6.33 12.07 11.51
C ILE A 57 5.56 10.76 11.71
N MET A 58 4.28 10.84 12.10
CA MET A 58 3.47 9.65 12.36
C MET A 58 3.29 8.80 11.10
N SER A 59 3.01 9.42 9.96
CA SER A 59 2.87 8.75 8.66
C SER A 59 4.16 8.05 8.24
N PHE A 60 5.31 8.73 8.32
CA PHE A 60 6.59 8.17 7.90
C PHE A 60 7.01 7.01 8.82
N VAL A 61 6.94 7.19 10.14
CA VAL A 61 7.26 6.12 11.10
C VAL A 61 6.31 4.93 10.92
N MET A 62 5.02 5.17 10.68
CA MET A 62 4.06 4.10 10.41
C MET A 62 4.43 3.32 9.15
N HIS A 63 4.69 4.02 8.04
CA HIS A 63 5.08 3.38 6.77
C HIS A 63 6.34 2.54 6.93
N GLU A 64 7.42 3.12 7.46
CA GLU A 64 8.70 2.43 7.67
C GLU A 64 8.55 1.19 8.55
N THR A 65 7.84 1.33 9.67
CA THR A 65 7.60 0.23 10.62
C THR A 65 6.80 -0.89 9.96
N VAL A 66 5.76 -0.54 9.21
CA VAL A 66 4.89 -1.51 8.55
C VAL A 66 5.60 -2.18 7.39
N TYR A 67 6.29 -1.44 6.54
CA TYR A 67 6.96 -1.97 5.35
C TYR A 67 8.06 -2.97 5.72
N PHE A 68 9.02 -2.53 6.53
CA PHE A 68 10.12 -3.39 6.95
C PHE A 68 9.66 -4.47 7.94
N GLY A 69 8.73 -4.14 8.84
CA GLY A 69 8.17 -5.09 9.78
C GLY A 69 7.38 -6.21 9.10
N ARG A 70 6.57 -5.89 8.07
CA ARG A 70 5.82 -6.89 7.31
C ARG A 70 6.71 -7.73 6.40
N SER A 71 7.82 -7.17 5.92
CA SER A 71 8.80 -7.91 5.12
C SER A 71 9.59 -8.94 5.94
N LEU A 72 9.88 -8.64 7.22
CA LEU A 72 10.74 -9.47 8.07
C LEU A 72 10.32 -10.95 8.20
N PRO A 73 9.04 -11.31 8.39
CA PRO A 73 8.60 -12.71 8.38
C PRO A 73 9.03 -13.48 7.12
N PHE A 74 8.97 -12.87 5.94
CA PHE A 74 9.35 -13.54 4.69
C PHE A 74 10.86 -13.76 4.59
N ILE A 75 11.67 -12.84 5.12
CA ILE A 75 13.12 -13.02 5.28
C ILE A 75 13.40 -14.24 6.17
N ILE A 76 12.69 -14.36 7.29
CA ILE A 76 12.82 -15.49 8.21
C ILE A 76 12.40 -16.80 7.52
N PHE A 77 11.33 -16.80 6.72
CA PHE A 77 10.87 -17.97 5.98
C PHE A 77 11.91 -18.43 4.95
N ASP A 78 12.61 -17.51 4.28
CA ASP A 78 13.69 -17.85 3.36
C ASP A 78 14.86 -18.58 4.07
N LEU A 79 15.08 -18.33 5.36
CA LEU A 79 16.13 -18.97 6.16
C LEU A 79 15.74 -20.35 6.74
N ILE A 80 14.45 -20.67 6.80
CA ILE A 80 13.96 -21.90 7.45
C ILE A 80 13.46 -22.88 6.37
N PRO A 81 14.17 -24.01 6.13
CA PRO A 81 13.85 -24.95 5.04
C PRO A 81 12.42 -25.51 5.04
N TRP A 82 11.76 -25.58 6.20
CA TRP A 82 10.38 -26.05 6.30
C TRP A 82 9.38 -25.20 5.50
N PHE A 83 9.64 -23.90 5.35
CA PHE A 83 8.75 -23.00 4.61
C PHE A 83 8.99 -23.05 3.10
N HIS A 84 10.12 -23.57 2.61
CA HIS A 84 10.46 -23.58 1.18
C HIS A 84 9.48 -24.37 0.32
N LYS A 85 8.73 -25.31 0.91
CA LYS A 85 7.64 -26.03 0.23
C LYS A 85 6.49 -25.10 -0.22
N TYR A 86 6.39 -23.89 0.33
CA TYR A 86 5.42 -22.87 -0.05
C TYR A 86 6.00 -21.80 -0.98
N LYS A 87 7.29 -21.90 -1.34
CA LYS A 87 7.94 -20.96 -2.26
C LYS A 87 7.46 -21.23 -3.68
N ILE A 88 7.08 -20.18 -4.40
CA ILE A 88 6.53 -20.30 -5.77
C ILE A 88 7.65 -20.65 -6.77
N GLN A 89 8.80 -19.97 -6.69
CA GLN A 89 9.99 -20.24 -7.50
C GLN A 89 11.14 -20.79 -6.63
N PRO A 90 11.12 -22.07 -6.21
CA PRO A 90 12.10 -22.64 -5.27
C PRO A 90 13.54 -22.66 -5.79
N GLN A 91 13.74 -22.57 -7.11
CA GLN A 91 15.04 -22.49 -7.76
C GLN A 91 15.70 -21.10 -7.66
N LYS A 92 14.97 -20.06 -7.22
CA LYS A 92 15.46 -18.68 -7.10
C LYS A 92 15.17 -18.13 -5.71
N MET A 93 16.02 -18.51 -4.76
CA MET A 93 15.97 -17.98 -3.39
C MET A 93 16.84 -16.73 -3.26
N PRO A 94 16.35 -15.63 -2.69
CA PRO A 94 17.14 -14.42 -2.51
C PRO A 94 18.17 -14.61 -1.40
N THR A 95 19.40 -14.19 -1.65
CA THR A 95 20.45 -14.16 -0.62
C THR A 95 20.23 -13.01 0.36
N LEU A 96 20.76 -13.13 1.59
CA LEU A 96 20.71 -12.04 2.57
C LEU A 96 21.38 -10.75 2.06
N LYS A 97 22.41 -10.89 1.22
CA LYS A 97 23.06 -9.75 0.59
C LYS A 97 22.13 -9.04 -0.39
N GLU A 98 21.44 -9.77 -1.27
CA GLU A 98 20.48 -9.16 -2.21
C GLU A 98 19.33 -8.48 -1.46
N GLN A 99 18.85 -9.10 -0.38
CA GLN A 99 17.80 -8.51 0.46
C GLN A 99 18.28 -7.22 1.15
N TRP A 100 19.51 -7.21 1.66
CA TRP A 100 20.13 -6.02 2.24
C TRP A 100 20.33 -4.90 1.21
N ASP A 101 20.90 -5.22 0.06
CA ASP A 101 21.14 -4.26 -1.02
C ASP A 101 19.81 -3.66 -1.51
N CYS A 102 18.77 -4.50 -1.66
CA CYS A 102 17.40 -4.06 -1.96
C CYS A 102 16.85 -3.13 -0.89
N ALA A 103 16.93 -3.52 0.40
CA ALA A 103 16.44 -2.72 1.52
C ALA A 103 17.09 -1.35 1.59
N MET A 104 18.40 -1.24 1.32
CA MET A 104 19.11 0.04 1.36
C MET A 104 18.68 0.96 0.21
N VAL A 105 18.46 0.44 -0.99
CA VAL A 105 17.94 1.23 -2.11
C VAL A 105 16.51 1.71 -1.84
N VAL A 106 15.67 0.81 -1.32
CA VAL A 106 14.29 1.13 -0.94
C VAL A 106 14.26 2.22 0.15
N LEU A 107 15.09 2.09 1.19
CA LEU A 107 15.20 3.10 2.24
C LEU A 107 15.64 4.47 1.68
N ILE A 108 16.61 4.51 0.77
CA ILE A 108 17.00 5.75 0.08
C ILE A 108 15.80 6.33 -0.70
N SER A 109 15.03 5.49 -1.40
CA SER A 109 13.81 5.92 -2.11
C SER A 109 12.78 6.51 -1.15
N HIS A 110 12.52 5.87 -0.01
CA HIS A 110 11.58 6.38 0.98
C HIS A 110 11.97 7.76 1.50
N PHE A 111 13.26 7.98 1.81
CA PHE A 111 13.73 9.30 2.29
C PHE A 111 13.78 10.37 1.19
N THR A 112 13.99 10.00 -0.07
CA THR A 112 14.21 10.97 -1.17
C THR A 112 12.99 11.22 -2.03
N VAL A 113 12.07 10.26 -2.13
CA VAL A 113 10.88 10.32 -2.98
C VAL A 113 9.61 10.37 -2.15
N GLU A 114 9.44 9.44 -1.20
CA GLU A 114 8.17 9.31 -0.47
C GLU A 114 8.05 10.33 0.68
N LEU A 115 9.13 10.58 1.41
CA LEU A 115 9.14 11.51 2.54
C LEU A 115 8.66 12.93 2.12
N PRO A 116 9.10 13.51 0.99
CA PRO A 116 8.52 14.75 0.48
C PRO A 116 7.00 14.68 0.24
N GLN A 117 6.50 13.57 -0.32
CA GLN A 117 5.07 13.38 -0.56
C GLN A 117 4.29 13.29 0.74
N ILE A 118 4.80 12.54 1.72
CA ILE A 118 4.25 12.40 3.07
C ILE A 118 4.21 13.77 3.78
N TRP A 119 5.26 14.58 3.62
CA TRP A 119 5.33 15.89 4.27
C TRP A 119 4.30 16.88 3.70
N LEU A 120 4.01 16.80 2.41
CA LEU A 120 3.03 17.63 1.73
C LEU A 120 1.60 17.08 1.87
N PHE A 121 1.43 15.86 2.38
CA PHE A 121 0.12 15.21 2.46
C PHE A 121 -0.84 15.93 3.42
N HIS A 122 -0.43 16.29 4.63
CA HIS A 122 -1.34 16.89 5.61
C HIS A 122 -2.03 18.18 5.13
N PRO A 123 -1.31 19.22 4.63
CA PRO A 123 -1.96 20.43 4.14
C PRO A 123 -2.86 20.15 2.93
N LEU A 124 -2.49 19.23 2.04
CA LEU A 124 -3.33 18.83 0.91
C LEU A 124 -4.62 18.13 1.39
N ALA A 125 -4.48 17.15 2.27
CA ALA A 125 -5.58 16.34 2.78
C ALA A 125 -6.61 17.20 3.52
N THR A 126 -6.15 18.09 4.40
CA THR A 126 -7.03 19.01 5.14
C THR A 126 -7.67 20.05 4.22
N TRP A 127 -6.95 20.54 3.21
CA TRP A 127 -7.53 21.41 2.18
C TRP A 127 -8.66 20.72 1.39
N CYS A 128 -8.52 19.42 1.11
CA CYS A 128 -9.55 18.59 0.50
C CYS A 128 -10.69 18.17 1.47
N GLY A 129 -10.64 18.58 2.74
CA GLY A 129 -11.69 18.32 3.73
C GLY A 129 -11.47 17.07 4.60
N MET A 130 -10.26 16.49 4.62
CA MET A 130 -9.96 15.34 5.48
C MET A 130 -9.93 15.76 6.95
N GLU A 131 -10.71 15.06 7.77
CA GLU A 131 -10.74 15.25 9.22
C GLU A 131 -9.66 14.42 9.91
N TYR A 132 -9.13 14.92 11.02
CA TYR A 132 -8.17 14.20 11.87
C TYR A 132 -8.49 14.37 13.36
N ASN A 133 -9.69 14.90 13.66
CA ASN A 133 -10.14 15.16 15.02
C ASN A 133 -10.82 13.94 15.62
N VAL A 134 -10.71 13.80 16.93
CA VAL A 134 -11.48 12.83 17.70
C VAL A 134 -12.93 13.29 17.88
N PRO A 135 -13.92 12.38 18.03
CA PRO A 135 -13.78 10.90 18.10
C PRO A 135 -13.53 10.26 16.73
N PHE A 136 -13.01 9.03 16.76
CA PHE A 136 -12.74 8.27 15.53
C PHE A 136 -14.03 7.82 14.84
N PRO A 137 -14.01 7.65 13.51
CA PRO A 137 -15.15 7.09 12.78
C PRO A 137 -15.46 5.66 13.25
N PRO A 138 -16.72 5.22 13.18
CA PRO A 138 -17.07 3.84 13.50
C PRO A 138 -16.45 2.86 12.50
N LEU A 139 -16.08 1.66 12.97
CA LEU A 139 -15.33 0.67 12.19
C LEU A 139 -16.02 0.27 10.87
N TRP A 140 -17.35 0.21 10.83
CA TRP A 140 -18.08 -0.13 9.61
C TRP A 140 -17.86 0.92 8.50
N LYS A 141 -17.77 2.20 8.87
CA LYS A 141 -17.56 3.31 7.94
C LYS A 141 -16.14 3.26 7.39
N MET A 142 -15.17 3.00 8.25
CA MET A 142 -13.78 2.78 7.85
C MET A 142 -13.68 1.60 6.88
N ALA A 143 -14.28 0.45 7.22
CA ALA A 143 -14.26 -0.75 6.39
C ALA A 143 -14.91 -0.52 5.02
N MET A 144 -16.03 0.21 4.96
CA MET A 144 -16.68 0.59 3.71
C MET A 144 -15.78 1.46 2.84
N GLN A 145 -15.23 2.54 3.40
CA GLN A 145 -14.34 3.47 2.68
C GLN A 145 -13.08 2.76 2.16
N ILE A 146 -12.43 1.95 3.00
CA ILE A 146 -11.26 1.15 2.63
C ILE A 146 -11.58 0.17 1.51
N SER A 147 -12.74 -0.49 1.57
CA SER A 147 -13.16 -1.42 0.50
C SER A 147 -13.32 -0.71 -0.84
N ILE A 148 -13.85 0.52 -0.84
CA ILE A 148 -13.96 1.37 -2.03
C ILE A 148 -12.56 1.77 -2.52
N PHE A 149 -11.64 2.13 -1.62
CA PHE A 149 -10.26 2.49 -1.99
C PHE A 149 -9.50 1.33 -2.63
N PHE A 150 -9.70 0.10 -2.14
CA PHE A 150 -9.16 -1.10 -2.81
C PHE A 150 -9.61 -1.20 -4.27
N VAL A 151 -10.90 -0.97 -4.56
CA VAL A 151 -11.42 -1.03 -5.94
C VAL A 151 -10.87 0.10 -6.81
N MET A 152 -10.85 1.32 -6.27
CA MET A 152 -10.37 2.50 -6.99
C MET A 152 -8.87 2.42 -7.29
N GLU A 153 -8.06 2.08 -6.31
CA GLU A 153 -6.60 1.96 -6.48
C GLU A 153 -6.24 0.76 -7.36
N ASP A 154 -6.92 -0.38 -7.24
CA ASP A 154 -6.69 -1.53 -8.13
C ASP A 154 -7.01 -1.17 -9.59
N THR A 155 -8.04 -0.36 -9.82
CA THR A 155 -8.36 0.19 -11.14
C THR A 155 -7.24 1.09 -11.66
N TRP A 156 -6.81 2.08 -10.87
CA TRP A 156 -5.68 2.94 -11.22
C TRP A 156 -4.43 2.10 -11.55
N HIS A 157 -4.08 1.19 -10.65
CA HIS A 157 -2.91 0.34 -10.74
C HIS A 157 -2.94 -0.50 -12.01
N TYR A 158 -4.04 -1.21 -12.31
CA TYR A 158 -4.10 -2.07 -13.48
C TYR A 158 -3.77 -1.32 -14.78
N TRP A 159 -4.41 -0.16 -15.01
CA TRP A 159 -4.23 0.60 -16.24
C TRP A 159 -2.85 1.22 -16.33
N PHE A 160 -2.37 1.80 -15.22
CA PHE A 160 -1.05 2.39 -15.14
C PHE A 160 0.05 1.32 -15.32
N HIS A 161 -0.04 0.23 -14.59
CA HIS A 161 0.92 -0.87 -14.64
C HIS A 161 0.95 -1.49 -16.03
N ARG A 162 -0.20 -1.74 -16.66
CA ARG A 162 -0.24 -2.18 -18.05
C ARG A 162 0.42 -1.18 -19.01
N ALA A 163 0.23 0.12 -18.79
CA ALA A 163 0.89 1.15 -19.59
C ALA A 163 2.41 1.17 -19.37
N LEU A 164 2.89 0.93 -18.15
CA LEU A 164 4.32 0.79 -17.85
C LEU A 164 4.99 -0.36 -18.61
N HIS A 165 4.24 -1.39 -19.00
CA HIS A 165 4.75 -2.46 -19.87
C HIS A 165 4.84 -2.10 -21.35
N TYR A 166 4.50 -0.86 -21.73
CA TYR A 166 4.78 -0.33 -23.06
C TYR A 166 6.28 -0.08 -23.24
N GLY A 167 6.88 -0.60 -24.32
CA GLY A 167 8.33 -0.74 -24.50
C GLY A 167 9.22 0.43 -24.03
N PRO A 168 8.93 1.70 -24.36
CA PRO A 168 9.67 2.85 -23.84
C PRO A 168 9.52 3.08 -22.33
N LEU A 169 8.29 3.00 -21.80
CA LEU A 169 8.01 3.19 -20.38
C LEU A 169 8.61 2.04 -19.56
N TYR A 170 8.56 0.81 -20.08
CA TYR A 170 9.17 -0.34 -19.42
C TYR A 170 10.66 -0.11 -19.22
N LYS A 171 11.37 0.23 -20.30
CA LYS A 171 12.82 0.44 -20.25
C LYS A 171 13.24 1.59 -19.34
N ALA A 172 12.44 2.66 -19.28
CA ALA A 172 12.78 3.88 -18.56
C ALA A 172 12.34 3.87 -17.09
N ILE A 173 11.22 3.21 -16.76
CA ILE A 173 10.53 3.36 -15.48
C ILE A 173 10.42 2.00 -14.77
N HIS A 174 9.86 0.99 -15.44
CA HIS A 174 9.40 -0.24 -14.78
C HIS A 174 10.42 -1.38 -14.77
N LYS A 175 11.48 -1.29 -15.58
CA LYS A 175 12.52 -2.32 -15.66
C LYS A 175 13.24 -2.54 -14.33
N LEU A 176 13.37 -1.50 -13.50
CA LEU A 176 14.00 -1.62 -12.17
C LEU A 176 13.14 -2.48 -11.23
N HIS A 177 11.83 -2.28 -11.24
CA HIS A 177 10.88 -3.12 -10.50
C HIS A 177 10.97 -4.59 -10.90
N HIS A 178 11.14 -4.85 -12.18
CA HIS A 178 11.33 -6.18 -12.76
C HIS A 178 12.75 -6.75 -12.61
N TYR A 179 13.64 -6.11 -11.84
CA TYR A 179 15.01 -6.60 -11.64
C TYR A 179 15.03 -8.03 -11.07
N TYR A 180 14.14 -8.32 -10.11
CA TYR A 180 13.97 -9.65 -9.54
C TYR A 180 12.83 -10.40 -10.23
N SER A 181 13.19 -11.35 -11.11
CA SER A 181 12.22 -12.24 -11.76
C SER A 181 11.53 -13.24 -10.82
N ALA A 182 12.07 -13.42 -9.61
CA ALA A 182 11.43 -14.06 -8.47
C ALA A 182 11.42 -13.03 -7.33
N PRO A 183 10.32 -12.29 -7.15
CA PRO A 183 10.29 -11.22 -6.16
C PRO A 183 10.34 -11.78 -4.73
N PHE A 184 10.68 -10.89 -3.81
CA PHE A 184 10.59 -11.11 -2.37
C PHE A 184 10.02 -9.84 -1.72
N GLY A 185 9.51 -9.93 -0.49
CA GLY A 185 8.69 -8.87 0.12
C GLY A 185 9.30 -7.46 0.06
N LEU A 186 10.61 -7.33 0.31
CA LEU A 186 11.33 -6.05 0.24
C LEU A 186 11.43 -5.45 -1.17
N ALA A 187 11.24 -6.25 -2.21
CA ALA A 187 11.27 -5.79 -3.59
C ALA A 187 9.96 -5.11 -4.02
N ALA A 188 8.93 -5.09 -3.17
CA ALA A 188 7.63 -4.49 -3.46
C ALA A 188 7.72 -3.00 -3.85
N GLU A 189 8.59 -2.25 -3.18
CA GLU A 189 8.85 -0.82 -3.45
C GLU A 189 10.25 -0.61 -4.07
N TYR A 190 10.91 -1.67 -4.55
CA TYR A 190 12.16 -1.57 -5.30
C TYR A 190 11.89 -1.12 -6.74
N ALA A 191 11.60 0.17 -6.91
CA ALA A 191 11.13 0.74 -8.17
C ALA A 191 11.87 2.04 -8.52
N SER A 192 11.70 2.51 -9.76
CA SER A 192 12.28 3.80 -10.15
C SER A 192 11.58 4.95 -9.41
N PRO A 193 12.23 6.11 -9.20
CA PRO A 193 11.59 7.24 -8.52
C PRO A 193 10.26 7.66 -9.14
N ILE A 194 10.16 7.62 -10.47
CA ILE A 194 8.93 7.98 -11.19
C ILE A 194 7.82 6.96 -10.91
N GLU A 195 8.16 5.68 -10.87
CA GLU A 195 7.20 4.63 -10.55
C GLU A 195 6.69 4.74 -9.12
N VAL A 196 7.58 4.95 -8.15
CA VAL A 196 7.22 5.19 -6.75
C VAL A 196 6.25 6.36 -6.63
N MET A 197 6.52 7.47 -7.35
CA MET A 197 5.59 8.61 -7.37
C MET A 197 4.21 8.26 -7.94
N LEU A 198 4.14 7.46 -9.01
CA LEU A 198 2.90 7.07 -9.67
C LEU A 198 2.10 6.05 -8.85
N LEU A 199 2.77 5.16 -8.11
CA LEU A 199 2.17 4.30 -7.11
C LEU A 199 1.58 5.13 -5.96
N GLY A 200 2.35 6.10 -5.44
CA GLY A 200 1.88 7.04 -4.42
C GLY A 200 0.62 7.81 -4.85
N ILE A 201 0.55 8.23 -6.13
CA ILE A 201 -0.66 8.87 -6.69
C ILE A 201 -1.87 7.93 -6.64
N GLY A 202 -1.71 6.63 -6.91
CA GLY A 202 -2.81 5.67 -6.81
C GLY A 202 -3.32 5.49 -5.37
N ILE A 203 -2.37 5.28 -4.45
CA ILE A 203 -2.63 4.99 -3.04
C ILE A 203 -3.25 6.18 -2.33
N VAL A 204 -2.72 7.40 -2.55
CA VAL A 204 -3.19 8.63 -1.90
C VAL A 204 -4.30 9.31 -2.70
N GLY A 205 -4.26 9.24 -4.02
CA GLY A 205 -5.22 9.89 -4.90
C GLY A 205 -6.63 9.34 -4.77
N SER A 206 -6.80 8.02 -4.56
CA SER A 206 -8.13 7.43 -4.39
C SER A 206 -8.87 7.97 -3.15
N PRO A 207 -8.26 7.99 -1.94
CA PRO A 207 -8.83 8.65 -0.77
C PRO A 207 -9.01 10.17 -0.92
N ILE A 208 -8.06 10.87 -1.56
CA ILE A 208 -8.16 12.33 -1.80
C ILE A 208 -9.32 12.67 -2.73
N PHE A 209 -9.51 11.88 -3.80
CA PHE A 209 -10.67 12.03 -4.69
C PHE A 209 -11.98 11.81 -3.93
N TRP A 210 -12.05 10.76 -3.11
CA TRP A 210 -13.21 10.48 -2.28
C TRP A 210 -13.56 11.63 -1.34
N VAL A 211 -12.60 12.14 -0.56
CA VAL A 211 -12.88 13.21 0.42
C VAL A 211 -13.21 14.52 -0.28
N THR A 212 -12.60 14.82 -1.43
CA THR A 212 -12.93 16.01 -2.22
C THR A 212 -14.39 15.98 -2.70
N LEU A 213 -14.94 14.81 -3.02
CA LEU A 213 -16.33 14.66 -3.45
C LEU A 213 -17.33 14.60 -2.30
N THR A 214 -16.96 13.96 -1.19
CA THR A 214 -17.89 13.63 -0.11
C THR A 214 -17.78 14.56 1.10
N GLY A 215 -16.66 15.25 1.26
CA GLY A 215 -16.27 15.94 2.49
C GLY A 215 -16.10 15.00 3.68
N ASP A 216 -16.01 13.68 3.45
CA ASP A 216 -16.15 12.68 4.50
C ASP A 216 -15.05 11.61 4.46
N LEU A 217 -13.93 11.91 5.11
CA LEU A 217 -12.86 10.96 5.36
C LEU A 217 -12.05 11.37 6.58
N HIS A 218 -11.73 10.40 7.43
CA HIS A 218 -10.87 10.61 8.60
C HIS A 218 -9.45 10.09 8.34
N LEU A 219 -8.44 10.78 8.84
CA LEU A 219 -7.02 10.43 8.70
C LEU A 219 -6.68 9.05 9.27
N LEU A 220 -7.34 8.63 10.34
CA LEU A 220 -7.21 7.25 10.84
C LEU A 220 -7.65 6.20 9.80
N THR A 221 -8.72 6.47 9.04
CA THR A 221 -9.14 5.58 7.94
C THR A 221 -8.09 5.54 6.85
N MET A 222 -7.45 6.69 6.55
CA MET A 222 -6.34 6.77 5.60
C MET A 222 -5.13 5.93 6.06
N TYR A 223 -4.77 5.97 7.34
CA TYR A 223 -3.71 5.12 7.87
C TYR A 223 -4.06 3.64 7.81
N ALA A 224 -5.27 3.25 8.22
CA ALA A 224 -5.72 1.86 8.10
C ALA A 224 -5.70 1.37 6.63
N TRP A 225 -6.10 2.22 5.69
CA TRP A 225 -5.99 1.96 4.25
C TRP A 225 -4.54 1.73 3.82
N ILE A 226 -3.62 2.64 4.13
CA ILE A 226 -2.20 2.52 3.75
C ILE A 226 -1.59 1.24 4.33
N VAL A 227 -1.86 0.92 5.61
CA VAL A 227 -1.37 -0.32 6.24
C VAL A 227 -1.84 -1.54 5.46
N LEU A 228 -3.14 -1.63 5.15
CA LEU A 228 -3.69 -2.77 4.41
C LEU A 228 -3.12 -2.85 2.99
N ARG A 229 -2.86 -1.71 2.36
CA ARG A 229 -2.29 -1.64 1.03
C ARG A 229 -0.83 -2.08 1.00
N LEU A 230 -0.03 -1.69 2.00
CA LEU A 230 1.36 -2.15 2.19
C LEU A 230 1.40 -3.66 2.43
N PHE A 231 0.52 -4.17 3.30
CA PHE A 231 0.39 -5.60 3.52
C PHE A 231 0.10 -6.34 2.21
N GLN A 232 -0.85 -5.84 1.42
CA GLN A 232 -1.18 -6.44 0.12
C GLN A 232 0.02 -6.42 -0.84
N ALA A 233 0.72 -5.28 -0.97
CA ALA A 233 1.87 -5.15 -1.85
C ALA A 233 2.97 -6.15 -1.49
N ILE A 234 3.36 -6.18 -0.21
CA ILE A 234 4.44 -7.04 0.28
C ILE A 234 4.05 -8.51 0.17
N ASP A 235 2.80 -8.86 0.46
CA ASP A 235 2.31 -10.23 0.33
C ASP A 235 2.33 -10.68 -1.13
N ALA A 236 1.92 -9.83 -2.08
CA ALA A 236 1.97 -10.12 -3.50
C ALA A 236 3.41 -10.31 -4.03
N HIS A 237 4.40 -9.65 -3.43
CA HIS A 237 5.81 -9.79 -3.80
C HIS A 237 6.57 -10.85 -2.99
N SER A 238 5.96 -11.43 -1.95
CA SER A 238 6.67 -12.27 -0.99
C SER A 238 7.34 -13.51 -1.60
N GLY A 239 6.84 -13.99 -2.74
CA GLY A 239 7.26 -15.25 -3.36
C GLY A 239 6.75 -16.49 -2.62
N TYR A 240 5.79 -16.33 -1.69
CA TYR A 240 5.21 -17.40 -0.89
C TYR A 240 3.69 -17.52 -1.09
N ASP A 241 3.22 -18.74 -1.36
CA ASP A 241 1.79 -19.08 -1.38
C ASP A 241 1.49 -20.07 -0.25
N PHE A 242 1.08 -19.55 0.91
CA PHE A 242 0.72 -20.36 2.06
C PHE A 242 -0.73 -20.86 1.96
N PRO A 243 -1.09 -21.96 2.66
CA PRO A 243 -2.48 -22.43 2.73
C PRO A 243 -3.48 -21.39 3.29
N TRP A 244 -2.99 -20.39 4.02
CA TRP A 244 -3.78 -19.28 4.57
C TRP A 244 -3.64 -17.98 3.77
N SER A 245 -2.96 -17.98 2.62
CA SER A 245 -2.94 -16.84 1.71
C SER A 245 -4.37 -16.47 1.28
N LEU A 246 -4.66 -15.17 1.20
CA LEU A 246 -6.02 -14.68 1.02
C LEU A 246 -6.70 -15.20 -0.26
N ARG A 247 -5.93 -15.52 -1.31
CA ARG A 247 -6.43 -16.10 -2.56
C ARG A 247 -7.17 -17.43 -2.38
N HIS A 248 -6.86 -18.20 -1.33
CA HIS A 248 -7.53 -19.46 -1.06
C HIS A 248 -8.93 -19.28 -0.45
N PHE A 249 -9.22 -18.08 0.06
CA PHE A 249 -10.53 -17.73 0.64
C PHE A 249 -11.31 -16.75 -0.25
N LEU A 250 -10.61 -15.87 -0.98
CA LEU A 250 -11.16 -14.92 -1.94
C LEU A 250 -10.61 -15.26 -3.33
N PRO A 251 -11.34 -16.04 -4.16
CA PRO A 251 -10.79 -16.60 -5.40
C PRO A 251 -10.44 -15.56 -6.48
N PHE A 252 -10.99 -14.35 -6.36
CA PHE A 252 -10.66 -13.23 -7.24
C PHE A 252 -9.50 -12.37 -6.71
N TRP A 253 -8.89 -12.72 -5.57
CA TRP A 253 -7.72 -12.02 -5.04
C TRP A 253 -6.45 -12.36 -5.83
N ALA A 254 -5.73 -11.33 -6.23
CA ALA A 254 -4.41 -11.44 -6.82
C ALA A 254 -3.38 -11.59 -5.69
N GLY A 255 -3.03 -12.85 -5.38
CA GLY A 255 -2.00 -13.19 -4.40
C GLY A 255 -0.60 -13.23 -5.00
N ALA A 256 0.35 -13.72 -4.20
CA ALA A 256 1.74 -13.87 -4.61
C ALA A 256 1.91 -14.67 -5.91
N ASP A 257 1.11 -15.73 -6.11
CA ASP A 257 1.15 -16.54 -7.33
C ASP A 257 0.85 -15.76 -8.62
N HIS A 258 -0.05 -14.77 -8.53
CA HIS A 258 -0.44 -13.96 -9.69
C HIS A 258 0.70 -13.01 -10.08
N HIS A 259 1.28 -12.34 -9.10
CA HIS A 259 2.30 -11.33 -9.31
C HIS A 259 3.71 -11.93 -9.50
N ASP A 260 4.01 -13.04 -8.85
CA ASP A 260 5.25 -13.79 -9.09
C ASP A 260 5.33 -14.27 -10.55
N LEU A 261 4.22 -14.79 -11.10
CA LEU A 261 4.13 -15.15 -12.52
C LEU A 261 4.30 -13.93 -13.44
N HIS A 262 3.80 -12.76 -13.02
CA HIS A 262 4.02 -11.50 -13.74
C HIS A 262 5.51 -11.15 -13.84
N HIS A 263 6.24 -11.21 -12.72
CA HIS A 263 7.70 -11.00 -12.68
C HIS A 263 8.48 -12.07 -13.46
N GLU A 264 7.98 -13.30 -13.51
CA GLU A 264 8.63 -14.39 -14.25
C GLU A 264 8.52 -14.20 -15.78
N LYS A 265 7.35 -13.74 -16.25
CA LYS A 265 7.04 -13.65 -17.69
C LYS A 265 7.20 -12.25 -18.28
N PHE A 266 7.22 -11.21 -17.46
CA PHE A 266 7.25 -9.80 -17.86
C PHE A 266 6.07 -9.37 -18.76
N ILE A 267 4.97 -10.13 -18.75
CA ILE A 267 3.77 -9.86 -19.58
C ILE A 267 2.52 -10.46 -18.95
N GLY A 268 1.41 -9.71 -19.00
CA GLY A 268 0.12 -10.12 -18.43
C GLY A 268 0.10 -10.02 -16.90
N ASN A 269 -1.02 -10.37 -16.25
CA ASN A 269 -1.17 -10.29 -14.78
C ASN A 269 -0.86 -8.89 -14.21
N TYR A 270 -1.47 -7.84 -14.77
CA TYR A 270 -1.18 -6.45 -14.39
C TYR A 270 -1.95 -5.97 -13.16
N ALA A 271 -2.99 -6.68 -12.73
CA ALA A 271 -3.78 -6.27 -11.58
C ALA A 271 -3.01 -6.40 -10.27
N SER A 272 -3.29 -5.51 -9.30
CA SER A 272 -2.60 -5.52 -8.02
C SER A 272 -3.32 -6.39 -7.00
N SER A 273 -4.58 -6.08 -6.69
CA SER A 273 -5.34 -6.71 -5.61
C SER A 273 -6.37 -7.70 -6.12
N PHE A 274 -6.99 -7.43 -7.28
CA PHE A 274 -8.09 -8.25 -7.80
C PHE A 274 -7.86 -8.70 -9.23
N ARG A 275 -8.00 -10.00 -9.50
CA ARG A 275 -7.77 -10.62 -10.81
C ARG A 275 -8.77 -10.19 -11.89
N TRP A 276 -9.83 -9.46 -11.54
CA TRP A 276 -10.94 -9.16 -12.46
C TRP A 276 -10.50 -8.39 -13.70
N TRP A 277 -9.51 -7.50 -13.60
CA TRP A 277 -9.12 -6.68 -14.75
C TRP A 277 -8.38 -7.53 -15.77
N ASP A 278 -7.48 -8.39 -15.28
CA ASP A 278 -6.79 -9.36 -16.12
C ASP A 278 -7.75 -10.36 -16.76
N TYR A 279 -8.75 -10.82 -16.02
CA TYR A 279 -9.78 -11.70 -16.54
C TYR A 279 -10.64 -11.02 -17.61
N CYS A 280 -11.17 -9.82 -17.32
CA CYS A 280 -12.07 -9.08 -18.22
C CYS A 280 -11.38 -8.65 -19.52
N LEU A 281 -10.08 -8.35 -19.46
CA LEU A 281 -9.32 -7.85 -20.61
C LEU A 281 -8.43 -8.92 -21.27
N ASP A 282 -8.58 -10.19 -20.87
CA ASP A 282 -7.82 -11.35 -21.37
C ASP A 282 -6.29 -11.13 -21.29
N THR A 283 -5.82 -10.55 -20.19
CA THR A 283 -4.39 -10.28 -19.91
C THR A 283 -3.75 -11.22 -18.90
N GLU A 284 -4.41 -12.32 -18.50
CA GLU A 284 -3.78 -13.31 -17.61
C GLU A 284 -2.55 -13.98 -18.25
N ALA A 285 -1.43 -14.11 -17.52
CA ALA A 285 -0.15 -14.64 -17.99
C ALA A 285 -0.04 -16.18 -17.95
N GLY A 286 -1.02 -16.86 -17.34
CA GLY A 286 -1.03 -18.31 -17.13
C GLY A 286 -0.99 -19.13 -18.42
N LEU A 287 -0.44 -20.35 -18.33
CA LEU A 287 -0.36 -21.29 -19.46
C LEU A 287 -1.73 -21.56 -20.09
N GLU A 288 -2.76 -21.74 -19.26
CA GLU A 288 -4.13 -21.99 -19.74
C GLU A 288 -4.70 -20.78 -20.48
N ALA A 289 -4.47 -19.57 -19.97
CA ALA A 289 -4.88 -18.34 -20.64
C ALA A 289 -4.16 -18.17 -21.99
N HIS A 290 -2.86 -18.47 -22.05
CA HIS A 290 -2.10 -18.45 -23.30
C HIS A 290 -2.59 -19.49 -24.32
N LYS A 291 -2.86 -20.73 -23.90
CA LYS A 291 -3.45 -21.78 -24.75
C LYS A 291 -4.80 -21.34 -25.32
N LYS A 292 -5.70 -20.84 -24.46
CA LYS A 292 -7.03 -20.34 -24.84
C LYS A 292 -6.94 -19.22 -25.88
N ARG A 293 -6.05 -18.24 -25.69
CA ARG A 293 -5.84 -17.17 -26.68
C ARG A 293 -5.29 -17.69 -28.01
N ARG A 294 -4.36 -18.65 -27.97
CA ARG A 294 -3.82 -19.29 -29.17
C ARG A 294 -4.89 -20.04 -29.96
N GLU A 295 -5.74 -20.80 -29.28
CA GLU A 295 -6.85 -21.54 -29.91
C GLU A 295 -7.87 -20.60 -30.54
N LYS A 296 -8.30 -19.54 -29.84
CA LYS A 296 -9.16 -18.49 -30.40
C LYS A 296 -8.57 -17.89 -31.67
N LYS A 297 -7.26 -17.58 -31.68
CA LYS A 297 -6.57 -17.03 -32.86
C LYS A 297 -6.56 -18.02 -34.03
N ILE A 298 -6.31 -19.31 -33.78
CA ILE A 298 -6.33 -20.36 -34.81
C ILE A 298 -7.75 -20.51 -35.38
N GLN A 299 -8.78 -20.50 -34.54
CA GLN A 299 -10.18 -20.57 -34.97
C GLN A 299 -10.56 -19.36 -35.84
N ALA A 300 -10.16 -18.15 -35.45
CA ALA A 300 -10.40 -16.93 -36.24
C ALA A 300 -9.73 -17.00 -37.62
N ILE A 301 -8.47 -17.46 -37.69
CA ILE A 301 -7.75 -17.65 -38.96
C ILE A 301 -8.45 -18.71 -39.83
N LYS A 302 -8.93 -19.81 -39.25
CA LYS A 302 -9.68 -20.84 -40.00
C LYS A 302 -10.99 -20.28 -40.55
N ALA A 303 -11.73 -19.51 -39.76
CA ALA A 303 -12.98 -18.89 -40.18
C ALA A 303 -12.78 -17.89 -41.33
N GLN A 304 -11.71 -17.09 -41.28
CA GLN A 304 -11.35 -16.17 -42.37
C GLN A 304 -10.97 -16.88 -43.67
N LYS A 305 -10.39 -18.10 -43.60
CA LYS A 305 -10.03 -18.90 -44.77
C LYS A 305 -11.21 -19.67 -45.37
N SER A 306 -12.30 -19.83 -44.61
CA SER A 306 -13.54 -20.49 -45.07
C SER A 306 -14.58 -19.53 -45.65
N GLN A 307 -14.31 -18.21 -45.60
CA GLN A 307 -15.07 -17.14 -46.26
C GLN A 307 -14.38 -16.77 -47.58
#